data_AF-A0A2N6T025-F1
#
_entry.id   AF-A0A2N6T025-F1
#
_cell.length_a   1.000
_cell.length_b   1.000
_cell.length_c   1.000
_cell.angle_alpha   90.00
_cell.angle_beta   90.00
_cell.angle_gamma   90.00
#
_symmetry.space_group_name_H-M   'P 1'
#
loop_
_entity.id
_entity.type
_entity.pdbx_description
1 polymer ?
#
loop_
_entity_poly.entity_id
_entity_poly.type
_entity_poly.pdbx_seq_one_letter_code
_entity_poly.pdbx_strand_id
1 'polypeptide(L)'
;MAATHAHMPGVLAVTTTRVLFAHDSAKTAVAHEFPVDAVQSAEGVANDGERPSAVKIVVTSPDDWFLGVGNCHWRDVERFTAALRWAIGRRRNVGATLPSEPGPTEAFRRWEELTLAAKAGTIGAEEHDAKMSGVLWTAGF
;
A
#
# COMPACT_ATOMS: atom_id res chain seq x y z
N MET A 1 8.71 -1.66 9.30
CA MET A 1 7.59 -1.77 10.26
C MET A 1 7.63 -3.18 10.83
N ALA A 2 7.82 -3.33 12.14
CA ALA A 2 7.78 -4.64 12.79
C ALA A 2 6.31 -4.96 13.11
N ALA A 3 5.85 -6.12 12.65
CA ALA A 3 4.47 -6.54 12.63
C ALA A 3 4.39 -7.98 13.12
N THR A 4 3.50 -8.34 14.03
CA THR A 4 3.40 -9.74 14.49
C THR A 4 2.23 -10.48 13.87
N HIS A 5 2.49 -11.62 13.20
CA HIS A 5 1.47 -12.60 12.80
C HIS A 5 1.69 -13.90 13.58
N ALA A 6 0.65 -14.48 14.20
CA ALA A 6 0.77 -15.68 15.03
C ALA A 6 1.89 -15.62 16.09
N HIS A 7 2.05 -14.45 16.74
CA HIS A 7 3.12 -14.12 17.69
C HIS A 7 4.55 -14.03 17.11
N MET A 8 4.69 -14.08 15.79
CA MET A 8 5.99 -13.99 15.12
C MET A 8 6.23 -12.59 14.57
N PRO A 9 7.28 -11.88 14.99
CA PRO A 9 7.63 -10.58 14.44
C PRO A 9 8.13 -10.72 12.99
N GLY A 10 7.67 -9.82 12.14
CA GLY A 10 7.97 -9.81 10.73
C GLY A 10 7.83 -8.41 10.13
N VAL A 11 8.00 -8.34 8.81
CA VAL A 11 7.87 -7.13 8.01
C VAL A 11 6.67 -7.28 7.10
N LEU A 12 5.80 -6.28 7.15
CA LEU A 12 4.63 -6.17 6.30
C LEU A 12 4.87 -5.11 5.22
N ALA A 13 4.58 -5.46 3.97
CA ALA A 13 4.68 -4.57 2.82
C ALA A 13 3.40 -4.65 1.95
N VAL A 14 2.96 -3.50 1.45
CA VAL A 14 1.88 -3.38 0.47
C VAL A 14 2.45 -2.74 -0.78
N THR A 15 2.15 -3.34 -1.91
CA THR A 15 2.40 -2.77 -3.23
C THR A 15 1.06 -2.50 -3.91
N THR A 16 1.09 -1.90 -5.10
CA THR A 16 -0.13 -1.67 -5.90
C THR A 16 -0.82 -2.97 -6.33
N THR A 17 -0.13 -4.12 -6.28
CA THR A 17 -0.64 -5.39 -6.80
C THR A 17 -0.62 -6.55 -5.81
N ARG A 18 0.21 -6.48 -4.76
CA ARG A 18 0.44 -7.56 -3.80
C ARG A 18 0.60 -7.05 -2.37
N VAL A 19 0.24 -7.91 -1.42
CA VAL A 19 0.56 -7.78 0.00
C VAL A 19 1.54 -8.89 0.36
N LEU A 20 2.60 -8.53 1.09
CA LEU A 20 3.65 -9.44 1.54
C LEU A 20 3.84 -9.31 3.05
N PHE A 21 3.86 -10.43 3.75
CA PHE A 21 4.32 -10.50 5.14
C PHE A 21 5.42 -11.54 5.26
N ALA A 22 6.62 -11.08 5.60
CA ALA A 22 7.79 -11.93 5.79
C ALA A 22 8.19 -11.98 7.26
N HIS A 23 8.46 -13.16 7.80
CA HIS A 23 8.93 -13.36 9.16
C HIS A 23 9.92 -14.51 9.23
N ASP A 24 10.75 -14.55 10.28
CA ASP A 24 11.63 -15.67 10.55
C ASP A 24 10.98 -16.59 11.59
N SER A 25 10.77 -17.85 11.23
CA SER A 25 10.27 -18.88 12.12
C SER A 25 11.36 -19.90 12.43
N ALA A 26 11.94 -19.79 13.62
CA ALA A 26 12.88 -20.76 14.19
C ALA A 26 13.88 -21.32 13.15
N LYS A 27 14.57 -20.43 12.42
CA LYS A 27 15.60 -20.68 11.39
C LYS A 27 15.09 -20.90 9.95
N THR A 28 13.80 -20.66 9.69
CA THR A 28 13.24 -20.70 8.34
C THR A 28 12.57 -19.37 8.03
N ALA A 29 13.04 -18.69 6.98
CA ALA A 29 12.36 -17.51 6.46
C ALA A 29 11.04 -17.93 5.81
N VAL A 30 9.94 -17.38 6.30
CA VAL A 30 8.59 -17.64 5.79
C VAL A 30 7.99 -16.35 5.25
N ALA A 31 7.47 -16.42 4.02
CA ALA A 31 6.78 -15.32 3.37
C ALA A 31 5.34 -15.71 3.05
N HIS A 32 4.41 -14.86 3.47
CA HIS A 32 3.00 -14.92 3.12
C HIS A 32 2.71 -13.86 2.08
N GLU A 33 2.23 -14.27 0.91
CA GLU A 33 1.97 -13.37 -0.21
C GLU A 33 0.58 -13.62 -0.78
N PHE A 34 -0.16 -12.55 -1.05
CA PHE A 34 -1.43 -12.62 -1.76
C PHE A 34 -1.64 -11.40 -2.65
N PRO A 35 -2.36 -11.55 -3.77
CA PRO A 35 -2.70 -10.42 -4.62
C PRO A 35 -3.66 -9.47 -3.88
N VAL A 36 -3.57 -8.17 -4.16
CA VAL A 36 -4.50 -7.16 -3.64
C VAL A 36 -5.95 -7.49 -4.04
N ASP A 37 -6.16 -8.15 -5.19
CA ASP A 37 -7.48 -8.62 -5.65
C ASP A 37 -8.15 -9.61 -4.70
N ALA A 38 -7.36 -10.40 -3.97
CA ALA A 38 -7.92 -11.35 -3.03
C ALA A 38 -8.40 -10.65 -1.74
N VAL A 39 -8.00 -9.39 -1.49
CA VAL A 39 -8.35 -8.67 -0.26
C VAL A 39 -9.78 -8.14 -0.32
N GLN A 40 -10.62 -8.63 0.60
CA GLN A 40 -12.01 -8.22 0.74
C GLN A 40 -12.13 -6.94 1.56
N SER A 41 -11.43 -6.88 2.69
CA SER A 41 -11.43 -5.74 3.61
C SER A 41 -10.10 -5.62 4.38
N ALA A 42 -9.84 -4.41 4.87
CA ALA A 42 -8.73 -4.09 5.75
C ALA A 42 -9.18 -3.08 6.82
N GLU A 43 -9.05 -3.46 8.07
CA GLU A 43 -9.57 -2.72 9.23
C GLU A 43 -8.56 -2.68 10.36
N GLY A 44 -8.39 -1.50 10.96
CA GLY A 44 -7.65 -1.37 12.21
C GLY A 44 -8.46 -1.96 13.36
N VAL A 45 -7.80 -2.75 14.21
CA VAL A 45 -8.37 -3.39 15.40
C VAL A 45 -7.83 -2.69 16.64
N ALA A 46 -8.74 -2.31 17.53
CA ALA A 46 -8.47 -1.68 18.81
C ALA A 46 -9.32 -2.33 19.90
N ASN A 47 -8.85 -2.29 21.15
CA ASN A 47 -9.74 -2.49 22.29
C ASN A 47 -10.61 -1.24 22.50
N ASP A 48 -11.70 -1.36 23.26
CA ASP A 48 -12.60 -0.23 23.53
C ASP A 48 -11.87 0.96 24.15
N GLY A 49 -12.00 2.12 23.50
CA GLY A 49 -11.37 3.38 23.93
C GLY A 49 -9.88 3.50 23.58
N GLU A 50 -9.28 2.50 22.96
CA GLU A 50 -7.86 2.51 22.57
C GLU A 50 -7.66 2.89 21.09
N ARG A 51 -6.43 3.29 20.77
CA ARG A 51 -6.04 3.45 19.36
C ARG A 51 -5.76 2.09 18.73
N PRO A 52 -6.03 1.92 17.42
CA PRO A 52 -5.71 0.68 16.74
C PRO A 52 -4.23 0.32 16.88
N SER A 53 -3.98 -0.89 17.38
CA SER A 53 -2.62 -1.45 17.53
C SER A 53 -2.42 -2.66 16.63
N ALA A 54 -3.50 -3.09 15.95
CA ALA A 54 -3.46 -4.16 14.98
C ALA A 54 -4.22 -3.86 13.70
N VAL A 55 -3.92 -4.61 12.64
CA VAL A 55 -4.71 -4.62 11.39
C VAL A 55 -5.25 -6.02 11.16
N LYS A 56 -6.53 -6.11 10.79
CA LYS A 56 -7.18 -7.31 10.27
C LYS A 56 -7.36 -7.15 8.76
N ILE A 57 -6.73 -8.03 7.99
CA ILE A 57 -6.89 -8.10 6.53
C ILE A 57 -7.68 -9.36 6.23
N VAL A 58 -8.85 -9.25 5.60
CA VAL A 58 -9.66 -10.41 5.20
C VAL A 58 -9.39 -10.72 3.74
N VAL A 59 -9.03 -11.97 3.45
CA VAL A 59 -8.66 -12.43 2.10
C VAL A 59 -9.64 -13.52 1.65
N THR A 60 -10.07 -13.43 0.40
CA THR A 60 -10.87 -14.47 -0.26
C THR A 60 -10.02 -15.72 -0.39
N SER A 61 -10.32 -16.72 0.43
CA SER A 61 -9.73 -18.06 0.37
C SER A 61 -10.79 -19.08 0.81
N PRO A 62 -10.62 -20.38 0.55
CA PRO A 62 -11.55 -21.41 1.03
C PRO A 62 -11.80 -21.37 2.55
N ASP A 63 -10.83 -20.86 3.33
CA ASP A 63 -10.83 -20.92 4.79
C ASP A 63 -10.94 -19.54 5.47
N ASP A 64 -11.35 -18.48 4.77
CA ASP A 64 -11.42 -17.09 5.29
C ASP A 64 -10.22 -16.73 6.17
N TRP A 65 -9.07 -16.52 5.54
CA TRP A 65 -7.85 -16.22 6.26
C TRP A 65 -7.76 -14.73 6.60
N PHE A 66 -7.32 -14.43 7.83
CA PHE A 66 -6.94 -13.08 8.23
C PHE A 66 -5.48 -12.96 8.61
N LEU A 67 -4.83 -11.89 8.14
CA LEU A 67 -3.51 -11.48 8.60
C LEU A 67 -3.70 -10.43 9.70
N GLY A 68 -3.52 -10.87 10.95
CA GLY A 68 -3.40 -10.00 12.11
C GLY A 68 -1.97 -9.48 12.23
N VAL A 69 -1.79 -8.16 12.23
CA VAL A 69 -0.48 -7.52 12.44
C VAL A 69 -0.57 -6.69 13.72
N GLY A 70 0.02 -7.17 14.81
CA GLY A 70 -0.03 -6.51 16.14
C GLY A 70 1.27 -5.79 16.53
N ASN A 71 1.25 -5.15 17.72
CA ASN A 71 2.37 -4.36 18.29
C ASN A 71 2.89 -3.25 17.36
N CYS A 72 1.99 -2.73 16.53
CA CYS A 72 2.24 -1.67 15.59
C CYS A 72 1.85 -0.33 16.23
N HIS A 73 2.65 0.72 15.98
CA HIS A 73 2.24 2.06 16.39
C HIS A 73 0.97 2.47 15.63
N TRP A 74 0.00 3.11 16.28
CA TRP A 74 -1.31 3.40 15.66
C TRP A 74 -1.24 4.18 14.33
N ARG A 75 -0.24 5.07 14.17
CA ARG A 75 -0.01 5.76 12.88
C ARG A 75 0.40 4.81 11.76
N ASP A 76 1.13 3.77 12.09
CA ASP A 76 1.58 2.77 11.13
C ASP A 76 0.41 1.86 10.73
N VAL A 77 -0.50 1.54 11.67
CA VAL A 77 -1.79 0.89 11.39
C VAL A 77 -2.63 1.74 10.43
N GLU A 78 -2.77 3.04 10.69
CA GLU A 78 -3.52 3.96 9.82
C GLU A 78 -2.91 4.05 8.42
N ARG A 79 -1.59 4.24 8.31
CA ARG A 79 -0.86 4.31 7.04
C ARG A 79 -1.04 3.03 6.23
N PHE A 80 -0.88 1.88 6.88
CA PHE A 80 -1.03 0.59 6.24
C PHE A 80 -2.47 0.39 5.72
N THR A 81 -3.45 0.66 6.58
CA THR A 81 -4.87 0.54 6.23
C THR A 81 -5.23 1.46 5.07
N ALA A 82 -4.73 2.70 5.07
CA ALA A 82 -4.93 3.64 3.98
C ALA A 82 -4.28 3.17 2.66
N ALA A 83 -3.03 2.72 2.71
CA ALA A 83 -2.32 2.21 1.54
C ALA A 83 -3.02 0.99 0.92
N LEU A 84 -3.47 0.06 1.74
CA LEU A 84 -4.17 -1.15 1.27
C LEU A 84 -5.56 -0.82 0.70
N ARG A 85 -6.33 0.04 1.37
CA ARG A 85 -7.62 0.51 0.83
C ARG A 85 -7.45 1.24 -0.50
N TRP A 86 -6.42 2.06 -0.62
CA TRP A 86 -6.08 2.71 -1.88
C TRP A 86 -5.73 1.70 -2.96
N ALA A 87 -4.89 0.69 -2.67
CA ALA A 87 -4.52 -0.34 -3.64
C ALA A 87 -5.75 -1.14 -4.11
N ILE A 88 -6.64 -1.52 -3.18
CA ILE A 88 -7.91 -2.19 -3.49
C ILE A 88 -8.79 -1.29 -4.37
N GLY A 89 -8.96 -0.02 -3.98
CA GLY A 89 -9.78 0.94 -4.73
C GLY A 89 -9.23 1.19 -6.14
N ARG A 90 -7.92 1.39 -6.26
CA ARG A 90 -7.22 1.52 -7.55
C ARG A 90 -7.49 0.31 -8.43
N ARG A 91 -7.37 -0.90 -7.88
CA ARG A 91 -7.53 -2.12 -8.67
C ARG A 91 -8.96 -2.39 -9.08
N ARG A 92 -9.94 -2.10 -8.21
CA ARG A 92 -11.38 -2.15 -8.54
C ARG A 92 -11.78 -1.13 -9.62
N ASN A 93 -11.20 0.07 -9.60
CA ASN A 93 -11.51 1.12 -10.56
C ASN A 93 -10.88 0.91 -11.94
N VAL A 94 -9.74 0.22 -12.02
CA VAL A 94 -8.95 0.05 -13.26
C VAL A 94 -9.13 -1.34 -13.90
N GLY A 95 -9.58 -2.35 -13.14
CA GLY A 95 -9.75 -3.73 -13.61
C GLY A 95 -8.44 -4.50 -13.76
N ALA A 96 -8.53 -5.77 -14.17
CA ALA A 96 -7.38 -6.69 -14.35
C ALA A 96 -6.47 -6.34 -15.55
N THR A 97 -6.87 -5.39 -16.38
CA THR A 97 -6.12 -4.90 -17.54
C THR A 97 -5.36 -3.63 -17.16
N LEU A 98 -4.21 -3.80 -16.52
CA LEU A 98 -3.25 -2.70 -16.38
C LEU A 98 -2.47 -2.56 -17.70
N PRO A 99 -2.45 -1.38 -18.35
CA PRO A 99 -1.22 -0.92 -18.96
C PRO A 99 -0.15 -0.91 -17.86
N SER A 100 1.05 -1.41 -18.17
CA SER A 100 2.18 -1.38 -17.24
C SER A 100 2.28 0.02 -16.61
N GLU A 101 2.29 0.09 -15.27
CA GLU A 101 2.50 1.38 -14.60
C GLU A 101 3.81 1.99 -15.16
N PRO A 102 3.82 3.31 -15.41
CA PRO A 102 5.00 3.92 -16.00
C PRO A 102 6.19 3.68 -15.09
N GLY A 103 7.29 3.18 -15.66
CA GLY A 103 8.48 2.84 -14.90
C GLY A 103 9.07 4.09 -14.21
N PRO A 104 9.98 3.93 -13.24
CA PRO A 104 10.61 5.06 -12.55
C PRO A 104 11.21 6.10 -13.51
N THR A 105 11.75 5.65 -14.65
CA THR A 105 12.27 6.50 -15.73
C THR A 105 11.18 7.33 -16.41
N GLU A 106 10.00 6.76 -16.64
CA GLU A 106 8.87 7.45 -17.25
C GLU A 106 8.22 8.42 -16.27
N ALA A 107 8.15 8.05 -14.98
CA ALA A 107 7.72 8.94 -13.91
C ALA A 107 8.67 10.14 -13.76
N PHE A 108 9.99 9.92 -13.83
CA PHE A 108 10.97 11.00 -13.80
C PHE A 108 10.86 11.92 -15.02
N ARG A 109 10.71 11.35 -16.22
CA ARG A 109 10.48 12.15 -17.43
C ARG A 109 9.21 13.00 -17.33
N ARG A 110 8.13 12.43 -16.79
CA ARG A 110 6.88 13.14 -16.54
C ARG A 110 7.05 14.28 -15.53
N TRP A 111 7.86 14.05 -14.49
CA TRP A 111 8.23 15.08 -13.52
C TRP A 111 8.97 16.25 -14.18
N GLU A 112 9.97 15.96 -15.02
CA GLU A 112 10.74 16.98 -15.74
C GLU A 112 9.84 17.81 -16.66
N GLU A 113 8.97 17.14 -17.43
CA GLU A 113 8.03 17.80 -18.35
C GLU A 113 7.07 18.75 -17.61
N LEU A 114 6.49 18.32 -16.48
CA LEU A 114 5.60 19.15 -15.67
C LEU A 114 6.33 20.32 -15.01
N THR A 115 7.54 20.08 -14.51
CA THR A 115 8.37 21.11 -13.89
C THR A 115 8.78 22.18 -14.91
N LEU A 116 9.13 21.76 -16.13
CA LEU A 116 9.46 22.67 -17.23
C LEU A 116 8.23 23.48 -17.66
N ALA A 117 7.06 22.85 -17.78
CA ALA A 117 5.81 23.53 -18.12
C ALA A 117 5.40 24.57 -17.06
N ALA A 118 5.56 24.26 -15.77
CA ALA A 118 5.30 25.20 -14.69
C ALA A 118 6.29 26.37 -14.69
N LYS A 119 7.59 26.09 -14.88
CA LYS A 119 8.63 27.14 -15.01
C LYS A 119 8.41 28.04 -16.21
N ALA A 120 7.91 27.49 -17.32
CA ALA A 120 7.54 28.23 -18.52
C ALA A 120 6.19 28.96 -18.39
N GLY A 121 5.47 28.81 -17.28
CA GLY A 121 4.14 29.41 -17.07
C GLY A 121 3.04 28.83 -17.96
N THR A 122 3.28 27.67 -18.58
CA THR A 122 2.33 27.01 -19.48
C THR A 122 1.23 26.28 -18.73
N ILE A 123 1.47 25.93 -17.46
CA ILE A 123 0.48 25.40 -16.52
C ILE A 123 0.53 26.21 -15.22
N GLY A 124 -0.64 26.38 -14.58
CA GLY A 124 -0.76 27.06 -13.29
C GLY A 124 -0.32 26.18 -12.11
N ALA A 125 -0.14 26.79 -10.94
CA ALA A 125 0.31 26.10 -9.72
C ALA A 125 -0.65 24.97 -9.28
N GLU A 126 -1.96 25.21 -9.31
CA GLU A 126 -2.95 24.19 -8.93
C GLU A 126 -2.96 23.01 -9.91
N GLU A 127 -2.79 23.29 -11.21
CA GLU A 127 -2.73 22.26 -12.25
C GLU A 127 -1.44 21.45 -12.16
N HIS A 128 -0.33 22.11 -11.86
CA HIS A 128 0.94 21.46 -11.59
C HIS A 128 0.84 20.51 -10.40
N ASP A 129 0.29 20.95 -9.26
CA ASP A 129 0.16 20.14 -8.05
C ASP A 129 -0.78 18.94 -8.25
N ALA A 130 -1.90 19.16 -8.94
CA ALA A 130 -2.82 18.08 -9.29
C ALA A 130 -2.12 17.01 -10.16
N LYS A 131 -1.35 17.41 -11.18
CA LYS A 131 -0.64 16.48 -12.08
C LYS A 131 0.59 15.83 -11.42
N MET A 132 1.27 16.56 -10.54
CA MET A 132 2.44 16.08 -9.79
C MET A 132 2.08 15.03 -8.74
N SER A 133 0.88 15.10 -8.16
CA SER A 133 0.41 14.09 -7.22
C SER A 133 0.48 12.67 -7.81
N GLY A 134 0.11 12.48 -9.09
CA GLY A 134 0.18 11.18 -9.76
C GLY A 134 1.61 10.68 -10.01
N VAL A 135 2.56 11.58 -10.21
CA VAL A 135 3.97 11.25 -10.46
C VAL A 135 4.68 10.83 -9.17
N LEU A 136 4.48 11.57 -8.08
CA LEU A 136 5.05 11.24 -6.77
C LEU A 136 4.56 9.87 -6.27
N TRP A 137 3.28 9.57 -6.47
CA TRP A 137 2.68 8.28 -6.15
C TRP A 137 3.25 7.09 -6.94
N THR A 138 3.71 7.32 -8.17
CA THR A 138 4.26 6.26 -9.04
C THR A 138 5.76 6.05 -8.79
N ALA A 139 6.47 7.11 -8.43
CA ALA A 139 7.92 7.08 -8.20
C ALA A 139 8.32 6.64 -6.78
N GLY A 140 7.36 6.52 -5.85
CA GLY A 140 7.62 6.05 -4.48
C GLY A 140 8.35 7.06 -3.59
N PHE A 141 8.21 8.36 -3.88
CA PHE A 141 8.77 9.47 -3.09
C PHE A 141 7.79 9.95 -2.01
#